data_AF-A0A8T1VB83-F1
#
_entry.id   AF-A0A8T1VB83-F1
#
_cell.length_a   1.000
_cell.length_b   1.000
_cell.length_c   1.000
_cell.angle_alpha   90.00
_cell.angle_beta   90.00
_cell.angle_gamma   90.00
#
_symmetry.space_group_name_H-M   'P 1'
#
loop_
_entity.id
_entity.type
_entity.pdbx_description
1 polymer ?
#
loop_
_entity_poly.entity_id
_entity_poly.type
_entity_poly.pdbx_seq_one_letter_code
_entity_poly.pdbx_strand_id
1 'polypeptide(L)'
;MSSPTAHSDAQHQAMLRINPARLVQRCVRPSGGRSFSSESRDWFGIDAEYISKRGLGIAKRVLNGMPEFVSYSRRKPRVFVSGSSDEARSSMYVLSQFPMETSVDLPQFVQGAERAAHTVLQRLYTQDSEATKAFLEQLATPESLKALMHKPSAPVEGESKKWRSVLEQLSVNTAALEAVEYTRERVEEDVTSEWLTLRVQYDVTEHLLISPENGEGIEDRRAINTRFAWTFEADVTKPDELEWGIVAATPFEEKPAVITANEAQKEEEE
;
A
#
# COMPACT_ATOMS: atom_id res chain seq x y z
N MET A 1 -0.67 -19.65 32.39
CA MET A 1 0.05 -20.09 31.17
C MET A 1 -0.98 -20.07 30.05
N SER A 2 -1.06 -18.95 29.34
CA SER A 2 -2.02 -18.75 28.25
C SER A 2 -1.21 -18.59 26.97
N SER A 3 -1.53 -19.40 25.97
CA SER A 3 -0.74 -19.58 24.75
C SER A 3 -0.68 -18.30 23.89
N PRO A 4 0.47 -17.96 23.28
CA PRO A 4 0.65 -16.77 22.44
C PRO A 4 0.12 -16.92 21.00
N THR A 5 -0.54 -18.03 20.68
CA THR A 5 -0.97 -18.38 19.31
C THR A 5 -2.26 -17.70 18.85
N ALA A 6 -3.09 -17.19 19.76
CA ALA A 6 -4.42 -16.67 19.40
C ALA A 6 -4.41 -15.26 18.76
N HIS A 7 -3.37 -14.45 18.98
CA HIS A 7 -3.27 -13.11 18.37
C HIS A 7 -2.75 -13.13 16.93
N SER A 8 -1.98 -14.16 16.55
CA SER A 8 -1.47 -14.33 15.19
C SER A 8 -2.57 -14.70 14.19
N ASP A 9 -3.57 -15.49 14.62
CA ASP A 9 -4.67 -15.94 13.75
C ASP A 9 -5.68 -14.83 13.42
N ALA A 10 -5.84 -13.82 14.28
CA ALA A 10 -6.76 -12.71 14.06
C ALA A 10 -6.31 -11.80 12.90
N GLN A 11 -5.01 -11.50 12.81
CA GLN A 11 -4.44 -10.73 11.69
C GLN A 11 -4.41 -11.53 10.37
N HIS A 12 -4.25 -12.86 10.45
CA HIS A 12 -4.34 -13.74 9.28
C HIS A 12 -5.75 -13.79 8.67
N GLN A 13 -6.82 -13.66 9.48
CA GLN A 13 -8.19 -13.59 8.98
C GLN A 13 -8.62 -12.18 8.52
N ALA A 14 -8.03 -11.12 9.08
CA ALA A 14 -8.39 -9.74 8.78
C ALA A 14 -8.07 -9.30 7.33
N MET A 15 -7.02 -9.84 6.70
CA MET A 15 -6.73 -9.53 5.28
C MET A 15 -7.69 -10.19 4.28
N LEU A 16 -8.47 -11.19 4.70
CA LEU A 16 -9.37 -11.96 3.83
C LEU A 16 -10.86 -11.76 4.19
N ARG A 17 -11.16 -11.05 5.27
CA ARG A 17 -12.52 -10.64 5.64
C ARG A 17 -12.65 -9.16 5.38
N ILE A 18 -13.07 -8.82 4.18
CA ILE A 18 -13.38 -7.46 3.79
C ILE A 18 -14.89 -7.42 3.62
N ASN A 19 -15.56 -6.70 4.52
CA ASN A 19 -17.01 -6.66 4.57
C ASN A 19 -17.49 -5.41 3.80
N PRO A 20 -18.21 -5.56 2.66
CA PRO A 20 -18.57 -4.42 1.80
C PRO A 20 -19.46 -3.38 2.47
N ALA A 21 -20.07 -3.70 3.63
CA ALA A 21 -20.87 -2.77 4.42
C ALA A 21 -20.05 -1.85 5.35
N ARG A 22 -18.71 -2.02 5.42
CA ARG A 22 -17.83 -1.32 6.36
C ARG A 22 -16.58 -0.73 5.70
N LEU A 23 -16.67 -0.34 4.41
CA LEU A 23 -15.71 0.60 3.85
C LEU A 23 -15.63 1.81 4.77
N VAL A 24 -14.42 2.11 5.28
CA VAL A 24 -14.11 3.14 6.27
C VAL A 24 -14.74 4.46 5.85
N GLN A 25 -15.98 4.70 6.31
CA GLN A 25 -16.73 5.89 5.97
C GLN A 25 -16.35 6.94 7.01
N ARG A 26 -15.20 7.58 6.77
CA ARG A 26 -14.90 8.84 7.43
C ARG A 26 -16.02 9.80 7.05
N CYS A 27 -16.83 10.23 8.01
CA CYS A 27 -17.83 11.27 7.78
C CYS A 27 -17.12 12.50 7.22
N VAL A 28 -17.34 12.74 5.92
CA VAL A 28 -17.11 13.95 5.12
C VAL A 28 -16.08 14.94 5.68
N ARG A 29 -14.88 14.95 5.07
CA ARG A 29 -14.01 16.14 5.02
C ARG A 29 -13.93 16.64 3.57
N PRO A 30 -13.83 17.97 3.35
CA PRO A 30 -14.01 18.56 2.03
C PRO A 30 -12.89 18.18 1.09
N SER A 31 -13.24 18.10 -0.19
CA SER A 31 -12.39 17.86 -1.36
C SER A 31 -11.14 18.75 -1.35
N GLY A 32 -10.02 18.18 -0.96
CA GLY A 32 -8.68 18.73 -1.13
C GLY A 32 -7.72 17.55 -1.20
N GLY A 33 -6.92 17.46 -2.26
CA GLY A 33 -6.00 16.35 -2.49
C GLY A 33 -5.19 16.02 -1.23
N ARG A 34 -5.16 14.75 -0.85
CA ARG A 34 -4.35 14.23 0.26
C ARG A 34 -2.87 14.43 -0.10
N SER A 35 -2.30 15.54 0.30
CA SER A 35 -0.88 15.83 0.16
C SER A 35 -0.15 15.24 1.37
N PHE A 36 0.65 14.20 1.13
CA PHE A 36 1.80 13.90 1.99
C PHE A 36 2.81 15.03 1.78
N SER A 37 2.51 16.22 2.30
CA SER A 37 3.36 17.39 2.13
C SER A 37 4.65 17.19 2.92
N SER A 38 5.79 17.53 2.32
CA SER A 38 7.07 17.66 3.01
C SER A 38 7.14 18.86 3.96
N GLU A 39 6.08 19.67 4.02
CA GLU A 39 5.95 20.71 5.03
C GLU A 39 5.67 20.07 6.39
N SER A 40 6.54 20.37 7.35
CA SER A 40 6.44 19.99 8.75
C SER A 40 5.06 20.36 9.28
N ARG A 41 4.11 19.44 9.22
CA ARG A 41 2.86 19.57 9.94
C ARG A 41 3.20 19.47 11.42
N ASP A 42 3.15 20.64 12.05
CA ASP A 42 3.19 20.94 13.47
C ASP A 42 3.04 19.72 14.38
N TRP A 43 4.18 19.28 14.91
CA TRP A 43 4.28 18.37 16.06
C TRP A 43 3.64 18.95 17.33
N PHE A 44 3.22 20.23 17.33
CA PHE A 44 2.69 20.93 18.50
C PHE A 44 1.39 20.33 19.08
N GLY A 45 0.68 19.47 18.33
CA GLY A 45 -0.46 18.70 18.87
C GLY A 45 -0.07 17.48 19.72
N ILE A 46 1.23 17.09 19.68
CA ILE A 46 1.83 15.98 20.43
C ILE A 46 2.46 16.48 21.74
N ASP A 47 2.83 17.77 21.84
CA ASP A 47 3.54 18.34 22.99
C ASP A 47 2.78 18.21 24.32
N ALA A 48 1.45 18.37 24.32
CA ALA A 48 0.65 18.19 25.54
C ALA A 48 0.54 16.72 25.98
N GLU A 49 0.79 15.77 25.07
CA GLU A 49 0.67 14.33 25.36
C GLU A 49 1.90 13.74 26.01
N TYR A 50 3.09 14.33 25.84
CA TYR A 50 4.33 13.79 26.43
C TYR A 50 4.27 13.68 27.95
N ILE A 51 3.42 14.47 28.61
CA ILE A 51 3.19 14.48 30.06
C ILE A 51 1.95 13.64 30.46
N SER A 52 1.20 13.12 29.48
CA SER A 52 0.00 12.31 29.70
C SER A 52 0.32 10.81 29.89
N LYS A 53 -0.58 10.05 30.52
CA LYS A 53 -0.49 8.56 30.59
C LYS A 53 -0.38 7.93 29.20
N ARG A 54 -1.01 8.55 28.20
CA ARG A 54 -0.96 8.14 26.81
C ARG A 54 0.43 8.31 26.21
N GLY A 55 1.05 9.49 26.37
CA GLY A 55 2.42 9.73 25.90
C GLY A 55 3.44 8.80 26.57
N LEU A 56 3.30 8.53 27.88
CA LEU A 56 4.14 7.54 28.55
C LEU A 56 3.95 6.12 27.97
N GLY A 57 2.71 5.76 27.63
CA GLY A 57 2.39 4.50 26.95
C GLY A 57 3.06 4.38 25.58
N ILE A 58 2.96 5.43 24.75
CA ILE A 58 3.60 5.50 23.43
C ILE A 58 5.13 5.40 23.59
N ALA A 59 5.73 6.20 24.48
CA ALA A 59 7.18 6.19 24.72
C ALA A 59 7.66 4.80 25.15
N LYS A 60 6.92 4.13 26.05
CA LYS A 60 7.22 2.76 26.47
C LYS A 60 7.17 1.77 25.31
N ARG A 61 6.16 1.85 24.43
CA ARG A 61 6.06 0.98 23.24
C ARG A 61 7.21 1.20 22.27
N VAL A 62 7.51 2.47 21.96
CA VAL A 62 8.64 2.83 21.09
C VAL A 62 9.95 2.28 21.63
N LEU A 63 10.26 2.54 22.90
CA LEU A 63 11.51 2.08 23.54
C LEU A 63 11.61 0.55 23.58
N ASN A 64 10.51 -0.13 23.90
CA ASN A 64 10.48 -1.59 23.95
C ASN A 64 10.68 -2.23 22.57
N GLY A 65 10.15 -1.62 21.50
CA GLY A 65 10.29 -2.12 20.14
C GLY A 65 11.51 -1.59 19.37
N MET A 66 12.38 -0.77 19.99
CA MET A 66 13.63 -0.31 19.35
C MET A 66 14.50 -1.45 18.77
N PRO A 67 14.66 -2.61 19.44
CA PRO A 67 15.40 -3.73 18.84
C PRO A 67 14.77 -4.22 17.52
N GLU A 68 13.44 -4.24 17.44
CA GLU A 68 12.69 -4.62 16.24
C GLU A 68 12.85 -3.57 15.14
N PHE A 69 12.75 -2.27 15.48
CA PHE A 69 13.00 -1.18 14.54
C PHE A 69 14.38 -1.24 13.89
N VAL A 70 15.43 -1.53 14.66
CA VAL A 70 16.79 -1.72 14.11
C VAL A 70 16.81 -2.90 13.14
N SER A 71 16.06 -3.95 13.42
CA SER A 71 15.93 -5.09 12.52
C SER A 71 15.19 -4.73 11.23
N TYR A 72 14.13 -3.91 11.30
CA TYR A 72 13.34 -3.46 10.15
C TYR A 72 14.16 -2.58 9.19
N SER A 73 15.07 -1.78 9.75
CA SER A 73 15.97 -0.93 8.97
C SER A 73 17.11 -1.68 8.28
N ARG A 74 17.48 -2.88 8.78
CA ARG A 74 18.71 -3.58 8.35
C ARG A 74 18.47 -4.91 7.65
N ARG A 75 17.32 -5.57 7.87
CA ARG A 75 17.02 -6.91 7.32
C ARG A 75 16.29 -6.83 5.97
N LYS A 76 16.30 -7.97 5.28
CA LYS A 76 15.44 -8.23 4.10
C LYS A 76 14.25 -9.09 4.56
N PRO A 77 13.02 -8.84 4.07
CA PRO A 77 12.62 -7.77 3.15
C PRO A 77 12.72 -6.39 3.81
N ARG A 78 12.94 -5.34 3.01
CA ARG A 78 13.07 -3.97 3.51
C ARG A 78 11.68 -3.44 3.85
N VAL A 79 11.48 -3.05 5.10
CA VAL A 79 10.21 -2.46 5.55
C VAL A 79 10.04 -1.05 5.00
N PHE A 80 11.13 -0.29 4.87
CA PHE A 80 11.13 1.11 4.42
C PHE A 80 11.79 1.27 3.06
N VAL A 81 11.33 2.25 2.28
CA VAL A 81 11.91 2.61 0.99
C VAL A 81 13.40 2.96 1.15
N SER A 82 14.23 2.50 0.21
CA SER A 82 15.70 2.61 0.29
C SER A 82 16.25 4.04 0.32
N GLY A 83 15.49 5.01 -0.20
CA GLY A 83 15.84 6.42 -0.21
C GLY A 83 15.43 7.19 1.06
N SER A 84 14.72 6.56 2.00
CA SER A 84 14.24 7.24 3.20
C SER A 84 15.37 7.52 4.20
N SER A 85 15.46 8.76 4.68
CA SER A 85 16.39 9.17 5.74
C SER A 85 16.13 8.38 7.04
N ASP A 86 17.14 8.30 7.92
CA ASP A 86 16.97 7.68 9.25
C ASP A 86 15.85 8.37 10.05
N GLU A 87 15.72 9.69 9.92
CA GLU A 87 14.66 10.49 10.55
C GLU A 87 13.26 10.10 10.03
N ALA A 88 13.10 9.96 8.71
CA ALA A 88 11.84 9.55 8.11
C ALA A 88 11.47 8.12 8.55
N ARG A 89 12.44 7.19 8.56
CA ARG A 89 12.23 5.80 9.03
C ARG A 89 11.85 5.76 10.51
N SER A 90 12.53 6.54 11.34
CA SER A 90 12.24 6.63 12.77
C SER A 90 10.85 7.23 13.01
N SER A 91 10.50 8.29 12.28
CA SER A 91 9.18 8.93 12.38
C SER A 91 8.06 7.98 11.98
N MET A 92 8.22 7.26 10.86
CA MET A 92 7.25 6.25 10.42
C MET A 92 7.05 5.14 11.47
N TYR A 93 8.15 4.65 12.04
CA TYR A 93 8.07 3.67 13.12
C TYR A 93 7.36 4.23 14.35
N VAL A 94 7.74 5.42 14.81
CA VAL A 94 7.13 6.06 15.99
C VAL A 94 5.63 6.24 15.78
N LEU A 95 5.19 6.76 14.63
CA LEU A 95 3.77 6.96 14.32
C LEU A 95 2.98 5.64 14.29
N SER A 96 3.59 4.54 13.85
CA SER A 96 2.94 3.21 13.91
C SER A 96 2.63 2.72 15.33
N GLN A 97 3.30 3.28 16.34
CA GLN A 97 3.12 2.93 17.75
C GLN A 97 2.11 3.83 18.48
N PHE A 98 1.52 4.80 17.79
CA PHE A 98 0.56 5.76 18.36
C PHE A 98 -0.80 5.18 18.72
N PRO A 99 -1.39 4.25 17.93
CA PRO A 99 -2.67 3.64 18.29
C PRO A 99 -2.61 3.00 19.68
N MET A 100 -3.69 3.12 20.44
CA MET A 100 -3.66 2.73 21.86
C MET A 100 -3.94 1.26 22.09
N GLU A 101 -4.92 0.73 21.37
CA GLU A 101 -5.41 -0.64 21.54
C GLU A 101 -4.88 -1.57 20.45
N THR A 102 -4.74 -1.05 19.22
CA THR A 102 -4.32 -1.82 18.06
C THR A 102 -2.81 -1.75 17.85
N SER A 103 -2.14 -2.89 17.81
CA SER A 103 -0.73 -2.98 17.41
C SER A 103 -0.62 -3.36 15.93
N VAL A 104 0.12 -2.56 15.15
CA VAL A 104 0.42 -2.85 13.74
C VAL A 104 1.87 -3.32 13.62
N ASP A 105 2.05 -4.57 13.21
CA ASP A 105 3.36 -5.13 12.83
C ASP A 105 3.69 -4.69 11.40
N LEU A 106 4.70 -3.82 11.27
CA LEU A 106 5.08 -3.23 9.98
C LEU A 106 5.60 -4.26 8.96
N PRO A 107 6.53 -5.19 9.30
CA PRO A 107 6.88 -6.29 8.40
C PRO A 107 5.69 -7.11 7.92
N GLN A 108 4.78 -7.49 8.82
CA GLN A 108 3.61 -8.28 8.48
C GLN A 108 2.66 -7.48 7.58
N PHE A 109 2.47 -6.20 7.87
CA PHE A 109 1.70 -5.30 7.02
C PHE A 109 2.29 -5.22 5.60
N VAL A 110 3.61 -4.97 5.48
CA VAL A 110 4.30 -4.88 4.18
C VAL A 110 4.19 -6.20 3.40
N GLN A 111 4.37 -7.34 4.06
CA GLN A 111 4.20 -8.65 3.42
C GLN A 111 2.75 -8.86 2.94
N GLY A 112 1.77 -8.41 3.72
CA GLY A 112 0.39 -8.47 3.31
C GLY A 112 0.07 -7.53 2.13
N ALA A 113 0.67 -6.34 2.12
CA ALA A 113 0.56 -5.37 1.05
C ALA A 113 1.17 -5.91 -0.27
N GLU A 114 2.30 -6.62 -0.19
CA GLU A 114 2.90 -7.36 -1.32
C GLU A 114 1.93 -8.39 -1.91
N ARG A 115 1.26 -9.17 -1.07
CA ARG A 115 0.25 -10.16 -1.51
C ARG A 115 -1.00 -9.50 -2.10
N ALA A 116 -1.42 -8.36 -1.54
CA ALA A 116 -2.52 -7.58 -2.08
C ALA A 116 -2.18 -7.08 -3.49
N ALA A 117 -0.97 -6.54 -3.69
CA ALA A 117 -0.49 -6.12 -5.00
C ALA A 117 -0.48 -7.27 -6.01
N HIS A 118 0.02 -8.44 -5.60
CA HIS A 118 0.01 -9.63 -6.45
C HIS A 118 -1.41 -10.01 -6.89
N THR A 119 -2.34 -10.07 -5.94
CA THR A 119 -3.74 -10.47 -6.19
C THR A 119 -4.47 -9.47 -7.08
N VAL A 120 -4.33 -8.17 -6.80
CA VAL A 120 -4.97 -7.10 -7.56
C VAL A 120 -4.42 -7.05 -8.98
N LEU A 121 -3.09 -7.08 -9.17
CA LEU A 121 -2.49 -7.08 -10.50
C LEU A 121 -2.89 -8.31 -11.30
N GLN A 122 -2.90 -9.51 -10.70
CA GLN A 122 -3.40 -10.71 -11.38
C GLN A 122 -4.86 -10.55 -11.83
N ARG A 123 -5.72 -9.95 -11.00
CA ARG A 123 -7.12 -9.68 -11.35
C ARG A 123 -7.26 -8.68 -12.49
N LEU A 124 -6.42 -7.64 -12.52
CA LEU A 124 -6.45 -6.62 -13.59
C LEU A 124 -6.16 -7.18 -14.99
N TYR A 125 -5.46 -8.31 -15.12
CA TYR A 125 -5.25 -8.99 -16.41
C TYR A 125 -6.27 -10.09 -16.71
N THR A 126 -7.29 -10.27 -15.87
CA THR A 126 -8.42 -11.14 -16.21
C THR A 126 -9.35 -10.42 -17.18
N GLN A 127 -10.02 -11.17 -18.05
CA GLN A 127 -10.88 -10.60 -19.10
C GLN A 127 -12.27 -10.19 -18.60
N ASP A 128 -12.57 -10.45 -17.32
CA ASP A 128 -13.84 -10.09 -16.72
C ASP A 128 -13.70 -8.74 -16.01
N SER A 129 -13.87 -7.66 -16.77
CA SER A 129 -13.75 -6.29 -16.29
C SER A 129 -14.78 -5.97 -15.19
N GLU A 130 -16.01 -6.45 -15.32
CA GLU A 130 -17.07 -6.24 -14.33
C GLU A 130 -16.80 -6.99 -13.03
N ALA A 131 -16.36 -8.25 -13.08
CA ALA A 131 -15.96 -8.97 -11.87
C ALA A 131 -14.72 -8.36 -11.22
N THR A 132 -13.78 -7.86 -12.01
CA THR A 132 -12.59 -7.16 -11.51
C THR A 132 -12.98 -5.87 -10.81
N LYS A 133 -13.87 -5.08 -11.41
CA LYS A 133 -14.40 -3.87 -10.81
C LYS A 133 -15.14 -4.16 -9.50
N ALA A 134 -16.06 -5.13 -9.49
CA ALA A 134 -16.80 -5.53 -8.29
C ALA A 134 -15.88 -6.03 -7.16
N PHE A 135 -14.79 -6.71 -7.50
CA PHE A 135 -13.74 -7.09 -6.55
C PHE A 135 -13.02 -5.86 -5.98
N LEU A 136 -12.59 -4.92 -6.83
CA LEU A 136 -11.85 -3.73 -6.40
C LEU A 136 -12.73 -2.74 -5.63
N GLU A 137 -14.03 -2.66 -5.92
CA GLU A 137 -15.00 -1.88 -5.16
C GLU A 137 -15.10 -2.32 -3.69
N GLN A 138 -14.75 -3.58 -3.36
CA GLN A 138 -14.69 -4.05 -1.98
C GLN A 138 -13.42 -3.56 -1.27
N LEU A 139 -12.35 -3.30 -2.01
CA LEU A 139 -11.02 -3.01 -1.48
C LEU A 139 -10.66 -1.53 -1.48
N ALA A 140 -11.28 -0.74 -2.37
CA ALA A 140 -10.79 0.56 -2.78
C ALA A 140 -11.90 1.61 -2.76
N THR A 141 -11.56 2.86 -2.46
CA THR A 141 -12.47 3.99 -2.61
C THR A 141 -12.80 4.26 -4.09
N PRO A 142 -13.92 4.91 -4.40
CA PRO A 142 -14.29 5.22 -5.79
C PRO A 142 -13.23 6.03 -6.54
N GLU A 143 -12.47 6.88 -5.84
CA GLU A 143 -11.38 7.67 -6.41
C GLU A 143 -10.17 6.80 -6.76
N SER A 144 -9.75 5.90 -5.86
CA SER A 144 -8.61 5.02 -6.10
C SER A 144 -8.95 3.92 -7.13
N LEU A 145 -10.21 3.47 -7.18
CA LEU A 145 -10.70 2.53 -8.18
C LEU A 145 -10.44 3.02 -9.61
N LYS A 146 -10.62 4.32 -9.89
CA LYS A 146 -10.34 4.88 -11.22
C LYS A 146 -8.87 4.72 -11.62
N ALA A 147 -7.94 4.95 -10.69
CA ALA A 147 -6.51 4.78 -10.93
C ALA A 147 -6.14 3.30 -11.06
N LEU A 148 -6.72 2.41 -10.23
CA LEU A 148 -6.48 0.96 -10.28
C LEU A 148 -6.96 0.33 -11.60
N MET A 149 -8.12 0.75 -12.09
CA MET A 149 -8.69 0.25 -13.35
C MET A 149 -7.96 0.81 -14.58
N HIS A 150 -7.28 1.95 -14.45
CA HIS A 150 -6.52 2.55 -15.54
C HIS A 150 -5.08 2.01 -15.59
N LYS A 151 -4.95 0.72 -15.88
CA LYS A 151 -3.66 0.07 -16.11
C LYS A 151 -3.35 0.01 -17.61
N PRO A 152 -2.30 0.71 -18.11
CA PRO A 152 -2.05 0.82 -19.55
C PRO A 152 -1.80 -0.49 -20.27
N SER A 153 -1.12 -1.44 -19.63
CA SER A 153 -0.82 -2.74 -20.21
C SER A 153 -1.93 -3.78 -20.05
N ALA A 154 -2.97 -3.50 -19.25
CA ALA A 154 -4.13 -4.38 -19.11
C ALA A 154 -5.07 -4.24 -20.32
N PRO A 155 -5.79 -5.29 -20.72
CA PRO A 155 -6.69 -5.20 -21.87
C PRO A 155 -7.90 -4.33 -21.50
N VAL A 156 -8.03 -3.17 -22.13
CA VAL A 156 -9.20 -2.28 -21.97
C VAL A 156 -10.21 -2.58 -23.08
N GLU A 157 -11.44 -2.90 -22.68
CA GLU A 157 -12.54 -3.12 -23.62
C GLU A 157 -12.91 -1.79 -24.30
N GLY A 158 -12.66 -1.68 -25.62
CA GLY A 158 -13.15 -0.55 -26.44
C GLY A 158 -12.15 0.17 -27.34
N GLU A 159 -10.84 -0.09 -27.27
CA GLU A 159 -9.89 0.53 -28.20
C GLU A 159 -9.62 -0.33 -29.44
N SER A 160 -9.66 0.32 -30.60
CA SER A 160 -9.83 -0.23 -31.95
C SER A 160 -8.64 -1.02 -32.53
N LYS A 161 -7.67 -1.39 -31.70
CA LYS A 161 -6.62 -2.37 -32.03
C LYS A 161 -6.48 -3.32 -30.85
N LYS A 162 -7.40 -4.28 -30.77
CA LYS A 162 -7.48 -5.28 -29.71
C LYS A 162 -6.27 -6.23 -29.77
N TRP A 163 -5.22 -5.87 -29.04
CA TRP A 163 -4.21 -6.80 -28.59
C TRP A 163 -4.64 -7.31 -27.22
N ARG A 164 -4.70 -8.62 -27.05
CA ARG A 164 -4.98 -9.26 -25.78
C ARG A 164 -3.66 -9.37 -25.02
N SER A 165 -3.56 -8.74 -23.86
CA SER A 165 -2.46 -8.96 -22.93
C SER A 165 -2.86 -10.00 -21.89
N VAL A 166 -2.01 -11.01 -21.70
CA VAL A 166 -2.14 -12.02 -20.67
C VAL A 166 -0.90 -11.94 -19.78
N LEU A 167 -1.10 -11.81 -18.48
CA LEU A 167 -0.01 -11.87 -17.50
C LEU A 167 0.43 -13.34 -17.32
N GLU A 168 1.59 -13.69 -17.86
CA GLU A 168 2.19 -15.02 -17.71
C GLU A 168 2.88 -15.16 -16.34
N GLN A 169 3.57 -14.10 -15.87
CA GLN A 169 4.27 -14.09 -14.60
C GLN A 169 4.29 -12.68 -13.99
N LEU A 170 4.17 -12.62 -12.67
CA LEU A 170 4.30 -11.39 -11.89
C LEU A 170 5.37 -11.59 -10.81
N SER A 171 6.34 -10.68 -10.77
CA SER A 171 7.37 -10.63 -9.74
C SER A 171 7.25 -9.32 -8.98
N VAL A 172 6.92 -9.37 -7.70
CA VAL A 172 6.97 -8.18 -6.84
C VAL A 172 8.41 -8.04 -6.33
N ASN A 173 9.16 -7.11 -6.91
CA ASN A 173 10.58 -6.94 -6.61
C ASN A 173 10.77 -6.22 -5.27
N THR A 174 9.94 -5.20 -5.03
CA THR A 174 9.94 -4.41 -3.81
C THR A 174 8.51 -4.06 -3.42
N ALA A 175 8.18 -4.25 -2.15
CA ALA A 175 7.08 -3.58 -1.46
C ALA A 175 7.67 -2.95 -0.20
N ALA A 176 7.55 -1.63 -0.03
CA ALA A 176 8.15 -0.92 1.09
C ALA A 176 7.36 0.31 1.50
N LEU A 177 7.33 0.60 2.80
CA LEU A 177 6.70 1.80 3.35
C LEU A 177 7.46 3.04 2.92
N GLU A 178 6.70 3.94 2.32
CA GLU A 178 7.15 5.25 1.88
C GLU A 178 6.73 6.34 2.87
N ALA A 179 5.54 6.21 3.45
CA ALA A 179 5.01 7.16 4.43
C ALA A 179 4.03 6.51 5.41
N VAL A 180 3.94 7.09 6.61
CA VAL A 180 2.98 6.72 7.66
C VAL A 180 2.39 8.00 8.22
N GLU A 181 1.07 8.05 8.37
CA GLU A 181 0.35 9.14 9.01
C GLU A 181 -0.60 8.55 10.06
N TYR A 182 -0.65 9.17 11.23
CA TYR A 182 -1.60 8.84 12.28
C TYR A 182 -2.53 10.03 12.49
N THR A 183 -3.84 9.78 12.47
CA THR A 183 -4.85 10.81 12.77
C THR A 183 -5.82 10.29 13.81
N ARG A 184 -6.46 11.20 14.54
CA ARG A 184 -7.45 10.86 15.56
C ARG A 184 -8.53 11.91 15.67
N GLU A 185 -9.64 11.49 16.22
CA GLU A 185 -10.73 12.34 16.65
C GLU A 185 -10.85 12.27 18.18
N ARG A 186 -11.17 13.41 18.78
CA ARG A 186 -11.33 13.56 20.23
C ARG A 186 -12.62 14.29 20.53
N VAL A 187 -13.29 13.84 21.58
CA VAL A 187 -14.36 14.58 22.24
C VAL A 187 -13.86 14.84 23.65
N GLU A 188 -13.62 16.11 23.98
CA GLU A 188 -12.92 16.53 25.21
C GLU A 188 -11.50 15.92 25.30
N GLU A 189 -11.21 15.16 26.36
CA GLU A 189 -9.91 14.49 26.58
C GLU A 189 -9.88 13.05 26.04
N ASP A 190 -11.04 12.48 25.68
CA ASP A 190 -11.15 11.10 25.25
C ASP A 190 -11.02 10.96 23.73
N VAL A 191 -10.23 9.96 23.32
CA VAL A 191 -10.06 9.60 21.90
C VAL A 191 -11.21 8.70 21.50
N THR A 192 -12.05 9.18 20.59
CA THR A 192 -13.22 8.44 20.12
C THR A 192 -12.91 7.58 18.90
N SER A 193 -11.95 8.03 18.08
CA SER A 193 -11.57 7.35 16.85
C SER A 193 -10.09 7.57 16.52
N GLU A 194 -9.43 6.54 16.03
CA GLU A 194 -8.03 6.54 15.62
C GLU A 194 -7.90 5.95 14.21
N TRP A 195 -7.10 6.56 13.34
CA TRP A 195 -6.81 6.05 12.01
C TRP A 195 -5.31 6.01 11.77
N LEU A 196 -4.86 4.92 11.15
CA LEU A 196 -3.52 4.79 10.64
C LEU A 196 -3.56 4.72 9.11
N THR A 197 -2.75 5.55 8.47
CA THR A 197 -2.62 5.63 7.02
C THR A 197 -1.19 5.26 6.63
N LEU A 198 -1.04 4.27 5.76
CA LEU A 198 0.25 3.71 5.35
C LEU A 198 0.38 3.78 3.83
N ARG A 199 1.40 4.45 3.31
CA ARG A 199 1.71 4.46 1.87
C ARG A 199 2.83 3.47 1.57
N VAL A 200 2.56 2.55 0.65
CA VAL A 200 3.50 1.53 0.21
C VAL A 200 3.87 1.80 -1.24
N GLN A 201 5.17 1.91 -1.52
CA GLN A 201 5.71 1.92 -2.87
C GLN A 201 5.94 0.47 -3.33
N TYR A 202 5.58 0.21 -4.58
CA TYR A 202 5.80 -1.05 -5.27
C TYR A 202 6.68 -0.86 -6.48
N ASP A 203 7.58 -1.80 -6.67
CA ASP A 203 8.32 -2.02 -7.91
C ASP A 203 8.08 -3.47 -8.33
N VAL A 204 7.41 -3.67 -9.47
CA VAL A 204 7.04 -4.99 -9.98
C VAL A 204 7.58 -5.22 -11.38
N THR A 205 7.81 -6.48 -11.73
CA THR A 205 8.09 -6.90 -13.11
C THR A 205 6.98 -7.81 -13.59
N GLU A 206 6.37 -7.43 -14.71
CA GLU A 206 5.23 -8.07 -15.33
C GLU A 206 5.68 -8.72 -16.64
N HIS A 207 5.51 -10.04 -16.75
CA HIS A 207 5.78 -10.78 -17.98
C HIS A 207 4.46 -11.01 -18.71
N LEU A 208 4.32 -10.37 -19.87
CA LEU A 208 3.09 -10.33 -20.63
C LEU A 208 3.24 -11.08 -21.94
N LEU A 209 2.25 -11.89 -22.26
CA LEU A 209 1.99 -12.40 -23.59
C LEU A 209 0.99 -11.48 -24.29
N ILE A 210 1.43 -10.81 -25.34
CA ILE A 210 0.60 -9.93 -26.15
C ILE A 210 0.23 -10.69 -27.42
N SER A 211 -1.06 -10.99 -27.57
CA SER A 211 -1.60 -11.74 -28.71
C SER A 211 -2.54 -10.85 -29.53
N PRO A 212 -2.51 -10.92 -30.87
CA PRO A 212 -3.54 -10.31 -31.70
C PRO A 212 -4.89 -11.01 -31.45
N GLU A 213 -5.97 -10.24 -31.26
CA GLU A 213 -7.28 -10.80 -30.90
C GLU A 213 -7.85 -11.78 -31.96
N ASN A 214 -7.47 -11.60 -33.22
CA ASN A 214 -7.95 -12.44 -34.33
C ASN A 214 -7.17 -13.75 -34.49
N GLY A 215 -6.17 -14.02 -33.63
CA GLY A 215 -5.29 -15.20 -33.73
C GLY A 215 -4.34 -15.18 -34.96
N GLU A 216 -4.50 -14.22 -35.86
CA GLU A 216 -3.62 -13.98 -36.99
C GLU A 216 -2.56 -12.94 -36.61
N GLY A 217 -1.38 -13.42 -36.23
CA GLY A 217 -0.18 -12.61 -36.02
C GLY A 217 0.79 -13.26 -35.04
N ILE A 218 1.91 -12.59 -34.81
CA ILE A 218 2.99 -13.09 -33.96
C ILE A 218 2.67 -12.74 -32.50
N GLU A 219 2.68 -13.74 -31.64
CA GLU A 219 2.68 -13.55 -30.19
C GLU A 219 3.97 -12.84 -29.77
N ASP A 220 3.83 -11.77 -28.99
CA ASP A 220 4.96 -11.00 -28.48
C ASP A 220 5.04 -11.13 -26.96
N ARG A 221 6.17 -11.63 -26.47
CA ARG A 221 6.44 -11.74 -25.02
C ARG A 221 7.25 -10.54 -24.57
N ARG A 222 6.68 -9.76 -23.67
CA ARG A 222 7.32 -8.54 -23.12
C ARG A 222 7.47 -8.62 -21.62
N ALA A 223 8.56 -8.07 -21.11
CA ALA A 223 8.73 -7.79 -19.70
C ALA A 223 8.61 -6.28 -19.48
N ILE A 224 7.75 -5.88 -18.55
CA ILE A 224 7.50 -4.49 -18.18
C ILE A 224 7.83 -4.32 -16.70
N ASN A 225 8.63 -3.30 -16.39
CA ASN A 225 8.85 -2.85 -15.04
C ASN A 225 7.82 -1.76 -14.73
N THR A 226 7.06 -1.96 -13.65
CA THR A 226 5.99 -1.06 -13.26
C THR A 226 6.22 -0.56 -11.86
N ARG A 227 6.18 0.76 -11.69
CA ARG A 227 6.28 1.43 -10.39
C ARG A 227 4.97 2.14 -10.07
N PHE A 228 4.52 2.00 -8.84
CA PHE A 228 3.31 2.65 -8.34
C PHE A 228 3.33 2.69 -6.80
N ALA A 229 2.41 3.45 -6.20
CA ALA A 229 2.21 3.47 -4.76
C ALA A 229 0.72 3.41 -4.40
N TRP A 230 0.40 2.63 -3.36
CA TRP A 230 -0.95 2.59 -2.79
C TRP A 230 -0.93 3.09 -1.35
N THR A 231 -1.97 3.84 -0.99
CA THR A 231 -2.21 4.30 0.36
C THR A 231 -3.33 3.48 0.97
N PHE A 232 -3.00 2.79 2.06
CA PHE A 232 -3.92 2.01 2.87
C PHE A 232 -4.34 2.83 4.08
N GLU A 233 -5.59 2.69 4.50
CA GLU A 233 -6.11 3.30 5.71
C GLU A 233 -6.94 2.27 6.47
N ALA A 234 -6.82 2.30 7.79
CA ALA A 234 -7.64 1.49 8.68
C ALA A 234 -8.06 2.31 9.90
N ASP A 235 -9.26 2.03 10.39
CA ASP A 235 -9.66 2.40 11.74
C ASP A 235 -8.93 1.48 12.73
N VAL A 236 -8.12 2.07 13.58
CA VAL A 236 -7.27 1.38 14.55
C VAL A 236 -7.77 1.58 15.99
N THR A 237 -8.99 2.10 16.16
CA THR A 237 -9.62 2.31 17.45
C THR A 237 -9.87 0.98 18.17
N LYS A 238 -10.30 -0.05 17.42
CA LYS A 238 -10.61 -1.38 17.97
C LYS A 238 -9.88 -2.47 17.18
N PRO A 239 -9.08 -3.32 17.86
CA PRO A 239 -8.26 -4.32 17.17
C PRO A 239 -9.08 -5.41 16.46
N ASP A 240 -10.25 -5.78 17.02
CA ASP A 240 -11.10 -6.85 16.47
C ASP A 240 -11.86 -6.43 15.20
N GLU A 241 -11.90 -5.13 14.90
CA GLU A 241 -12.60 -4.56 13.74
C GLU A 241 -11.62 -4.03 12.68
N LEU A 242 -10.32 -4.37 12.80
CA LEU A 242 -9.27 -3.85 11.92
C LEU A 242 -9.41 -4.37 10.48
N GLU A 243 -9.80 -3.49 9.57
CA GLU A 243 -9.85 -3.74 8.12
C GLU A 243 -9.09 -2.65 7.36
N TRP A 244 -8.24 -3.05 6.40
CA TRP A 244 -7.45 -2.14 5.57
C TRP A 244 -8.12 -1.90 4.22
N GLY A 245 -8.30 -0.63 3.84
CA GLY A 245 -8.80 -0.23 2.52
C GLY A 245 -7.81 0.62 1.74
N ILE A 246 -7.81 0.51 0.41
CA ILE A 246 -7.01 1.33 -0.51
C ILE A 246 -7.72 2.66 -0.75
N VAL A 247 -7.27 3.71 -0.07
CA VAL A 247 -7.88 5.04 -0.12
C VAL A 247 -7.26 5.97 -1.17
N ALA A 248 -6.07 5.62 -1.68
CA ALA A 248 -5.46 6.31 -2.81
C ALA A 248 -4.52 5.36 -3.58
N ALA A 249 -4.43 5.54 -4.89
CA ALA A 249 -3.50 4.84 -5.76
C ALA A 249 -2.89 5.83 -6.74
N THR A 250 -1.57 5.77 -6.93
CA THR A 250 -0.91 6.52 -8.00
C THR A 250 -1.15 5.83 -9.34
N PRO A 251 -1.08 6.56 -10.46
CA PRO A 251 -0.98 5.94 -11.78
C PRO A 251 0.19 4.95 -11.86
N PHE A 252 0.07 3.98 -12.78
CA PHE A 252 1.13 3.00 -13.06
C PHE A 252 2.18 3.62 -13.98
N GLU A 253 3.43 3.67 -13.52
CA GLU A 253 4.58 4.06 -14.33
C GLU A 253 5.22 2.82 -14.95
N GLU A 254 4.90 2.55 -16.21
CA GLU A 254 5.37 1.37 -16.95
C GLU A 254 6.59 1.71 -17.82
N LYS A 255 7.65 0.88 -17.72
CA LYS A 255 8.86 0.97 -18.54
C LYS A 255 9.23 -0.41 -19.10
N PRO A 256 9.70 -0.54 -20.34
CA PRO A 256 10.23 -1.80 -20.84
C PRO A 256 11.37 -2.30 -19.95
N ALA A 257 11.39 -3.59 -19.62
CA ALA A 257 12.47 -4.20 -18.84
C ALA A 257 13.73 -4.47 -19.68
N VAL A 258 13.60 -4.47 -21.02
CA VAL A 258 14.71 -4.59 -21.97
C VAL A 258 15.00 -3.22 -22.57
N ILE A 259 16.18 -2.67 -22.26
CA ILE A 259 16.74 -1.54 -23.01
C ILE A 259 17.05 -2.08 -24.41
N THR A 260 16.23 -1.71 -25.39
CA THR A 260 16.56 -1.99 -26.78
C THR A 260 17.89 -1.29 -27.07
N ALA A 261 18.83 -1.97 -27.74
CA ALA A 261 20.21 -1.52 -27.99
C ALA A 261 20.37 -0.11 -28.61
N ASN A 262 19.29 0.57 -28.98
CA ASN A 262 19.29 1.95 -29.47
C ASN A 262 19.50 3.01 -28.37
N GLU A 263 19.22 2.72 -27.09
CA GLU A 263 19.54 3.67 -26.01
C GLU A 263 21.01 3.60 -25.58
N ALA A 264 21.65 2.44 -25.72
CA ALA A 264 23.09 2.27 -25.47
C ALA A 264 23.97 3.06 -26.46
N GLN A 265 23.45 3.39 -27.65
CA GLN A 265 24.16 4.26 -28.62
C GLN A 265 24.02 5.75 -28.32
N LYS A 266 23.09 6.14 -27.44
CA LYS A 266 22.84 7.55 -27.12
C LYS A 266 23.63 8.05 -25.91
N GLU A 267 24.11 7.14 -25.07
CA GLU A 267 24.99 7.45 -23.92
C GLU A 267 26.49 7.42 -24.29
N GLU A 268 26.86 6.96 -25.48
CA GLU A 268 28.26 7.00 -25.97
C GLU A 268 28.57 8.27 -26.82
N GLU A 269 27.58 9.13 -27.09
CA GLU A 269 27.76 10.39 -27.82
C GLU A 269 27.63 11.67 -26.96
N GLU A 270 27.59 11.56 -25.63
CA GLU A 270 27.77 12.71 -24.70
C GLU A 270 29.16 12.73 -24.04
#